data_AF-A0AAD9P2H3-F1
#
_entry.id   AF-A0AAD9P2H3-F1
#
_cell.length_a   1.000
_cell.length_b   1.000
_cell.length_c   1.000
_cell.angle_alpha   90.00
_cell.angle_beta   90.00
_cell.angle_gamma   90.00
#
_symmetry.space_group_name_H-M   'P 1'
#
loop_
_entity.id
_entity.type
_entity.pdbx_description
1 polymer ?
#
loop_
_entity_poly.entity_id
_entity_poly.type
_entity_poly.pdbx_seq_one_letter_code
_entity_poly.pdbx_strand_id
1 'polypeptide(L)'
;MHAFMMPHLRSIMRITWMDKVKNKDILEWTGLPSMEDLLIRKNLRWTGHPMRMSTKADSLPSTLFWSQKERASSSPVQGYHQEKSEAERHKDRFMDNTLTAER
;
A
#
# COMPACT_ATOMS: atom_id res chain seq x y z
N MET A 1 8.19 -0.45 20.06
CA MET A 1 8.98 -1.70 20.27
C MET A 1 10.21 -1.47 21.14
N HIS A 2 11.03 -0.43 20.90
CA HIS A 2 12.16 -0.06 21.77
C HIS A 2 11.77 0.11 23.27
N ALA A 3 10.58 0.65 23.54
CA ALA A 3 10.02 0.80 24.89
C ALA A 3 9.83 -0.52 25.65
N PHE A 4 9.65 -1.65 24.96
CA PHE A 4 9.51 -2.96 25.61
C PHE A 4 10.87 -3.66 25.77
N MET A 5 11.79 -3.51 24.82
CA MET A 5 13.07 -4.22 24.85
C MET A 5 14.07 -3.61 25.84
N MET A 6 14.14 -2.28 25.93
CA MET A 6 15.13 -1.59 26.75
C MET A 6 14.98 -1.82 28.27
N PRO A 7 13.77 -1.80 28.85
CA PRO A 7 13.60 -2.11 30.28
C PRO A 7 13.99 -3.55 30.64
N HIS A 8 13.68 -4.52 29.76
CA HIS A 8 14.07 -5.92 29.96
C HIS A 8 15.59 -6.09 29.88
N LEU A 9 16.23 -5.43 28.92
CA LEU A 9 17.69 -5.49 28.77
C LEU A 9 18.41 -4.88 29.97
N ARG A 10 17.94 -3.72 30.46
CA ARG A 10 18.46 -3.11 31.70
C ARG A 10 18.26 -3.97 32.93
N SER A 11 17.13 -4.68 33.03
CA SER A 11 16.85 -5.62 34.13
C SER A 11 17.83 -6.80 34.14
N ILE A 12 18.08 -7.43 32.98
CA ILE A 12 19.02 -8.54 32.84
C ILE A 12 20.45 -8.11 33.19
N MET A 13 20.85 -6.92 32.75
CA MET A 13 22.18 -6.35 33.03
C MET A 13 22.28 -5.67 34.41
N ARG A 14 21.20 -5.64 35.18
CA ARG A 14 21.11 -5.02 36.52
C ARG A 14 21.50 -3.53 36.53
N ILE A 15 21.26 -2.82 35.43
CA ILE A 15 21.57 -1.38 35.30
C ILE A 15 20.50 -0.58 36.01
N THR A 16 20.92 0.26 36.94
CA THR A 16 20.03 1.13 37.70
C THR A 16 19.93 2.51 37.04
N TRP A 17 18.94 3.31 37.45
CA TRP A 17 18.84 4.71 36.99
C TRP A 17 20.03 5.58 37.43
N MET A 18 20.78 5.15 38.46
CA MET A 18 21.96 5.85 38.98
C MET A 18 23.17 5.68 38.07
N ASP A 19 23.26 4.60 37.31
CA ASP A 19 24.40 4.35 36.40
C ASP A 19 24.44 5.31 35.20
N LYS A 20 23.34 6.03 34.92
CA LYS A 20 23.22 7.01 33.82
C LYS A 20 23.67 6.51 32.45
N VAL A 21 23.68 5.19 32.23
CA VAL A 21 24.10 4.57 30.97
C VAL A 21 23.09 4.88 29.86
N LYS A 22 23.59 5.28 28.69
CA LYS A 22 22.75 5.55 27.53
C LYS A 22 22.35 4.23 26.87
N ASN A 23 21.18 4.20 26.23
CA ASN A 23 20.72 2.99 25.55
C ASN A 23 21.63 2.55 24.40
N LYS A 24 22.36 3.49 23.78
CA LYS A 24 23.34 3.18 22.73
C LYS A 24 24.51 2.35 23.28
N ASP A 25 25.04 2.74 24.44
CA ASP A 25 26.14 2.04 25.10
C ASP A 25 25.72 0.62 25.51
N ILE A 26 24.47 0.45 25.98
CA ILE A 26 23.89 -0.87 26.31
C ILE A 26 23.79 -1.77 25.07
N LEU A 27 23.36 -1.21 23.94
CA LEU A 27 23.28 -1.94 22.66
C LEU A 27 24.68 -2.37 22.19
N GLU A 28 25.67 -1.49 22.31
CA GLU A 28 27.06 -1.77 21.93
C GLU A 28 27.68 -2.87 22.81
N TRP A 29 27.50 -2.81 24.13
CA TRP A 29 27.99 -3.84 25.06
C TRP A 29 27.36 -5.21 24.84
N THR A 30 26.12 -5.24 24.37
CA THR A 30 25.39 -6.50 24.12
C THR A 30 25.58 -7.01 22.69
N GLY A 31 26.27 -6.25 21.83
CA GLY A 31 26.35 -6.52 20.40
C GLY A 31 24.99 -6.54 19.71
N LEU A 32 23.96 -5.96 20.35
CA LEU A 32 22.61 -5.96 19.82
C LEU A 32 22.45 -4.79 18.85
N PRO A 33 21.89 -5.05 17.65
CA PRO A 33 21.61 -4.00 16.71
C PRO A 33 20.48 -3.11 17.23
N SER A 34 20.53 -1.81 16.90
CA SER A 34 19.48 -0.86 17.28
C SER A 34 18.12 -1.32 16.74
N MET A 35 17.05 -0.89 17.40
CA MET A 35 15.68 -1.09 16.90
C MET A 35 15.54 -0.53 15.47
N GLU A 36 16.20 0.59 15.20
CA GLU A 36 16.25 1.21 13.87
C GLU A 36 16.92 0.28 12.85
N ASP A 37 18.07 -0.31 13.18
CA ASP A 37 18.78 -1.29 12.32
C ASP A 37 17.97 -2.56 12.09
N LEU A 38 17.20 -3.00 13.09
CA LEU A 38 16.28 -4.12 12.99
C LEU A 38 15.14 -3.80 12.00
N LEU A 39 14.52 -2.64 12.15
CA LEU A 39 13.46 -2.19 11.23
C LEU A 39 13.99 -2.03 9.82
N ILE A 40 15.15 -1.42 9.64
CA ILE A 40 15.79 -1.24 8.35
C ILE A 40 16.07 -2.61 7.73
N ARG A 41 16.71 -3.56 8.43
CA ARG A 41 16.96 -4.89 7.87
C ARG A 41 15.69 -5.67 7.53
N LYS A 42 14.66 -5.58 8.37
CA LYS A 42 13.37 -6.23 8.11
C LYS A 42 12.70 -5.58 6.91
N ASN A 43 12.58 -4.26 6.88
CA ASN A 43 11.96 -3.51 5.80
C ASN A 43 12.73 -3.65 4.48
N LEU A 44 14.06 -3.71 4.50
CA LEU A 44 14.89 -4.00 3.33
C LEU A 44 14.61 -5.41 2.78
N ARG A 45 14.38 -6.38 3.67
CA ARG A 45 13.95 -7.72 3.24
C ARG A 45 12.56 -7.71 2.60
N TRP A 46 11.64 -6.88 3.10
CA TRP A 46 10.28 -6.75 2.57
C TRP A 46 10.21 -5.88 1.30
N THR A 47 11.06 -4.87 1.12
CA THR A 47 11.06 -4.00 -0.08
C THR A 47 11.63 -4.70 -1.30
N GLY A 48 12.63 -5.58 -1.12
CA GLY A 48 13.12 -6.46 -2.18
C GLY A 48 12.21 -7.67 -2.46
N HIS A 49 11.23 -7.94 -1.59
CA HIS A 49 10.36 -9.11 -1.72
C HIS A 49 9.39 -9.01 -2.91
N PRO A 50 8.67 -7.89 -3.16
CA PRO A 50 7.89 -7.68 -4.38
C PRO A 50 8.70 -7.90 -5.66
N MET A 51 9.96 -7.46 -5.68
CA MET A 51 10.85 -7.63 -6.85
C MET A 51 11.28 -9.08 -7.06
N ARG A 52 11.43 -9.86 -5.98
CA ARG A 52 11.68 -11.31 -6.03
C ARG A 52 10.42 -12.11 -6.40
N MET A 53 9.25 -11.58 -6.08
CA MET A 53 7.96 -12.14 -6.47
C MET A 53 7.71 -11.92 -7.97
N SER A 54 8.09 -10.77 -8.54
CA SER A 54 7.95 -10.50 -9.97
C SER A 54 8.91 -11.29 -10.87
N THR A 55 10.04 -11.78 -10.33
CA THR A 55 10.97 -12.63 -11.11
C THR A 55 10.42 -14.03 -11.34
N LYS A 56 9.46 -14.47 -10.52
CA LYS A 56 8.73 -15.74 -10.70
C LYS A 56 7.43 -15.46 -11.43
N ALA A 57 7.51 -15.03 -12.69
CA ALA A 57 6.35 -14.69 -13.50
C ALA A 57 5.30 -15.82 -13.60
N ASP A 58 5.72 -17.08 -13.40
CA ASP A 58 4.84 -18.27 -13.40
C ASP A 58 4.25 -18.62 -12.03
N SER A 59 4.48 -17.81 -10.99
CA SER A 59 3.93 -18.03 -9.66
C SER A 59 2.55 -17.36 -9.53
N LEU A 60 1.55 -18.12 -9.11
CA LEU A 60 0.17 -17.66 -8.89
C LEU A 60 0.05 -16.28 -8.18
N PRO A 61 0.85 -15.96 -7.13
CA PRO A 61 0.74 -14.67 -6.44
C PRO A 61 1.16 -13.45 -7.28
N SER A 62 2.17 -13.55 -8.16
CA SER A 62 2.59 -12.43 -9.00
C SER A 62 1.58 -12.17 -10.11
N THR A 63 1.09 -13.21 -10.77
CA THR A 63 0.08 -13.08 -11.83
C THR A 63 -1.22 -12.49 -11.29
N LEU A 64 -1.66 -12.93 -10.11
CA LEU A 64 -2.82 -12.35 -9.44
C LEU A 64 -2.59 -10.88 -9.10
N PHE A 65 -1.44 -10.52 -8.55
CA PHE A 65 -1.10 -9.13 -8.22
C PHE A 65 -1.09 -8.21 -9.45
N TRP A 66 -0.45 -8.61 -10.54
CA TRP A 66 -0.41 -7.83 -11.77
C TRP A 66 -1.77 -7.77 -12.48
N SER A 67 -2.51 -8.87 -12.55
CA SER A 67 -3.87 -8.87 -13.14
C SER A 67 -4.87 -8.05 -12.34
N GLN A 68 -4.69 -7.92 -11.01
CA GLN A 68 -5.51 -7.03 -10.18
C GLN A 68 -5.13 -5.57 -10.45
N LYS A 69 -3.83 -5.27 -10.59
CA LYS A 69 -3.36 -3.94 -10.95
C LYS A 69 -3.86 -3.50 -12.32
N GLU A 70 -3.80 -4.40 -13.30
CA GLU A 70 -4.30 -4.18 -14.65
C GLU A 70 -5.82 -3.97 -14.66
N ARG A 71 -6.59 -4.76 -13.90
CA ARG A 71 -8.03 -4.52 -13.72
C ARG A 71 -8.35 -3.19 -13.06
N ALA A 72 -7.52 -2.73 -12.12
CA ALA A 72 -7.69 -1.42 -11.49
C ALA A 72 -7.37 -0.26 -12.46
N SER A 73 -6.41 -0.44 -13.38
CA SER A 73 -6.12 0.55 -14.43
C SER A 73 -7.06 0.48 -15.64
N SER A 74 -7.70 -0.67 -15.87
CA SER A 74 -8.60 -0.94 -16.99
C SER A 74 -10.09 -0.98 -16.60
N SER A 75 -10.45 -0.41 -15.44
CA SER A 75 -11.86 -0.21 -15.08
C SER A 75 -12.58 0.45 -16.27
N PRO A 76 -13.58 -0.21 -16.88
CA PRO A 76 -14.27 0.37 -18.02
C PRO A 76 -15.06 1.58 -17.56
N VAL A 77 -14.64 2.76 -18.00
CA VAL A 77 -15.46 3.97 -18.09
C VAL A 77 -16.52 3.73 -19.18
N GLN A 78 -17.27 2.63 -19.10
CA GLN A 78 -18.26 2.19 -20.10
C GLN A 78 -19.63 2.83 -19.86
N GLY A 79 -19.82 3.51 -18.72
CA GLY A 79 -21.08 4.20 -18.41
C GLY A 79 -21.24 5.58 -19.07
N TYR A 80 -20.15 6.26 -19.44
CA TYR A 80 -20.22 7.66 -19.90
C TYR A 80 -20.55 7.82 -21.39
N HIS A 81 -20.40 6.76 -22.20
CA HIS A 81 -20.72 6.82 -23.63
C HIS A 81 -22.17 6.41 -23.96
N GLN A 82 -22.81 5.58 -23.13
CA GLN A 82 -24.21 5.19 -23.33
C GLN A 82 -25.16 6.37 -23.02
N GLU A 83 -24.91 7.07 -21.90
CA GLU A 83 -25.76 8.15 -21.39
C GLU A 83 -25.80 9.37 -22.35
N LYS A 84 -24.69 9.66 -23.04
CA LYS A 84 -24.68 10.70 -24.09
C LYS A 84 -25.57 10.34 -25.29
N SER A 85 -25.54 9.08 -25.74
CA SER A 85 -26.36 8.63 -26.89
C SER A 85 -27.87 8.63 -26.57
N GLU A 86 -28.23 8.44 -25.30
CA GLU A 86 -29.62 8.47 -24.83
C GLU A 86 -30.11 9.90 -24.60
N ALA A 87 -29.25 10.78 -24.08
CA ALA A 87 -29.54 12.21 -23.97
C ALA A 87 -29.64 12.90 -25.35
N GLU A 88 -28.87 12.45 -26.34
CA GLU A 88 -28.99 12.91 -27.74
C GLU A 88 -30.27 12.40 -28.39
N ARG A 89 -30.64 11.11 -28.21
CA ARG A 89 -31.96 10.59 -28.65
C ARG A 89 -33.15 11.30 -28.02
N HIS A 90 -33.03 11.78 -26.78
CA HIS A 90 -34.11 12.48 -26.10
C HIS A 90 -34.30 13.92 -26.60
N LYS A 91 -33.27 14.54 -27.22
CA LYS A 91 -33.37 15.85 -27.87
C LYS A 91 -34.04 15.77 -29.24
N ASP A 92 -33.72 14.74 -30.02
CA ASP A 92 -34.34 14.53 -31.34
C ASP A 92 -35.85 14.27 -31.21
N ARG A 93 -36.26 13.52 -30.18
CA ARG A 93 -37.68 13.28 -29.87
C ARG A 93 -38.44 14.55 -29.46
N PHE A 94 -37.75 15.51 -28.86
CA PHE A 94 -38.35 16.79 -28.49
C PHE A 94 -38.54 17.71 -29.71
N MET A 95 -37.67 17.61 -30.73
CA MET A 95 -37.74 18.42 -31.95
C MET A 95 -38.83 17.95 -32.93
N ASP A 96 -39.11 16.64 -33.00
CA ASP A 96 -40.14 16.09 -33.88
C ASP A 96 -41.58 16.40 -33.42
N ASN A 97 -41.80 16.48 -32.10
CA ASN A 97 -43.13 16.74 -31.54
C ASN A 97 -43.55 18.21 -31.63
N THR A 98 -42.60 19.15 -31.73
CA THR A 98 -42.89 20.58 -31.94
C THR A 98 -43.33 20.90 -33.36
N LEU A 99 -42.91 20.12 -34.37
CA LEU A 99 -43.28 20.33 -35.78
C LEU A 99 -44.63 19.71 -36.16
N THR A 100 -45.19 18.85 -35.30
CA THR A 100 -46.50 18.20 -35.51
C THR A 100 -47.64 18.96 -34.83
N ALA A 101 -47.34 19.93 -33.97
CA ALA A 101 -48.32 20.75 -33.24
C ALA A 101 -48.69 22.07 -33.94
N GLU A 102 -48.02 22.43 -35.05
CA GLU A 102 -48.30 23.63 -35.85
C GLU A 102 -48.83 23.30 -37.26
N ARG A 103 -49.78 22.36 -37.37
CA ARG A 103 -50.52 22.11 -38.61
C ARG A 103 -52.02 21.94 -38.39
#